data_AF-A0A1Z4V650-F1
#
_entry.id   AF-A0A1Z4V650-F1
#
_cell.length_a   1.000
_cell.length_b   1.000
_cell.length_c   1.000
_cell.angle_alpha   90.00
_cell.angle_beta   90.00
_cell.angle_gamma   90.00
#
_symmetry.space_group_name_H-M   'P 1'
#
loop_
_entity.id
_entity.type
_entity.pdbx_description
1 polymer ?
#
loop_
_entity_poly.entity_id
_entity_poly.type
_entity_poly.pdbx_seq_one_letter_code
_entity_poly.pdbx_strand_id
1 'polypeptide(L)'
;MTNILFCTSIYFILFYTFYRLTKEENKILTTEEFATFNTGLVDKYYEPIFALFKKSKTMRQQWELSDFCIAGQDWAGKTLVRQFIKMPEQANYFSNTADMLYNTSVGEPTLDYQHIIVDNTDRLPLNFLEKNLPENFVVEDITKMDYQTKRSYFKRFGEALKEDTQAFRAIKDRLDAALKLAIKRVKWNYKTAIPMYFPTKNIMSLLLPLALVDDNKVDIALVTELGLTQVSH
;
A
#
# COMPACT_ATOMS: atom_id res chain seq x y z
N MET A 1 19.52 7.07 0.84
CA MET A 1 18.76 6.86 2.08
C MET A 1 17.31 6.70 1.70
N THR A 2 16.82 5.47 1.74
CA THR A 2 15.44 5.13 1.34
C THR A 2 14.57 5.25 2.60
N ASN A 3 13.73 6.28 2.68
CA ASN A 3 12.79 6.42 3.79
C ASN A 3 11.55 5.58 3.49
N ILE A 4 11.31 4.56 4.31
CA ILE A 4 10.22 3.60 4.11
C ILE A 4 9.03 3.99 5.01
N LEU A 5 7.87 4.23 4.42
CA LEU A 5 6.60 4.41 5.14
C LEU A 5 5.74 3.14 5.04
N PHE A 6 5.05 2.74 6.10
CA PHE A 6 4.00 1.72 6.01
C PHE A 6 2.69 2.33 5.54
N CYS A 7 1.94 1.69 4.64
CA CYS A 7 0.61 2.16 4.25
C CYS A 7 -0.44 1.11 4.63
N THR A 8 -1.42 1.51 5.45
CA THR A 8 -2.53 0.64 5.89
C THR A 8 -3.79 0.77 5.02
N SER A 9 -3.81 1.63 4.01
CA SER A 9 -5.05 1.97 3.30
C SER A 9 -4.93 1.83 1.78
N ILE A 10 -5.51 0.75 1.23
CA ILE A 10 -5.78 0.56 -0.21
C ILE A 10 -6.43 1.81 -0.82
N TYR A 11 -7.30 2.49 -0.06
CA TYR A 11 -7.94 3.76 -0.44
C TYR A 11 -6.95 4.87 -0.85
N PHE A 12 -5.79 4.96 -0.19
CA PHE A 12 -4.78 5.99 -0.46
C PHE A 12 -4.10 5.74 -1.82
N ILE A 13 -3.82 4.47 -2.14
CA ILE A 13 -3.21 4.05 -3.42
C ILE A 13 -4.10 4.45 -4.60
N LEU A 14 -5.40 4.25 -4.44
CA LEU A 14 -6.40 4.47 -5.48
C LEU A 14 -6.62 5.96 -5.76
N PHE A 15 -6.64 6.80 -4.73
CA PHE A 15 -6.81 8.24 -4.88
C PHE A 15 -5.66 8.89 -5.67
N TYR A 16 -4.42 8.49 -5.37
CA TYR A 16 -3.26 9.03 -6.08
C TYR A 16 -3.04 8.43 -7.46
N THR A 17 -3.44 7.17 -7.65
CA THR A 17 -3.52 6.57 -8.98
C THR A 17 -4.52 7.34 -9.86
N PHE A 18 -5.72 7.63 -9.34
CA PHE A 18 -6.70 8.44 -10.05
C PHE A 18 -6.16 9.84 -10.39
N TYR A 19 -5.54 10.54 -9.42
CA TYR A 19 -4.94 11.86 -9.65
C TYR A 19 -3.77 11.85 -10.64
N ARG A 20 -3.02 10.74 -10.77
CA ARG A 20 -1.99 10.62 -11.80
C ARG A 20 -2.63 10.46 -13.17
N LEU A 21 -3.61 9.56 -13.28
CA LEU A 21 -4.26 9.24 -14.55
C LEU A 21 -5.08 10.41 -15.11
N THR A 22 -5.50 11.37 -14.29
CA THR A 22 -6.09 12.63 -14.81
C THR A 22 -5.10 13.47 -15.61
N LYS A 23 -3.79 13.23 -15.47
CA LYS A 23 -2.73 13.91 -16.22
C LYS A 23 -2.34 13.18 -17.51
N GLU A 24 -2.90 12.01 -17.76
CA GLU A 24 -2.62 11.18 -18.95
C GLU A 24 -3.88 11.13 -19.84
N GLU A 25 -3.73 11.42 -21.14
CA GLU A 25 -4.86 11.39 -22.07
C GLU A 25 -5.44 9.96 -22.20
N ASN A 26 -6.77 9.85 -22.35
CA ASN A 26 -7.52 8.60 -22.57
C ASN A 26 -7.48 7.54 -21.45
N LYS A 27 -6.82 7.80 -20.31
CA LYS A 27 -6.82 6.88 -19.15
C LYS A 27 -8.05 7.00 -18.27
N ILE A 28 -8.64 8.19 -18.19
CA ILE A 28 -9.90 8.43 -17.50
C ILE A 28 -10.95 8.80 -18.52
N LEU A 29 -12.08 8.10 -18.49
CA LEU A 29 -13.27 8.47 -19.24
C LEU A 29 -14.30 9.07 -18.29
N THR A 30 -15.00 10.10 -18.74
CA THR A 30 -16.03 10.78 -17.96
C THR A 30 -17.33 10.89 -18.75
N THR A 31 -18.45 10.84 -18.03
CA THR A 31 -19.78 11.25 -18.47
C THR A 31 -20.28 12.38 -17.57
N GLU A 32 -21.54 12.79 -17.72
CA GLU A 32 -22.14 13.80 -16.84
C GLU A 32 -22.22 13.34 -15.38
N GLU A 33 -22.39 12.02 -15.16
CA GLU A 33 -22.65 11.44 -13.84
C GLU A 33 -21.54 10.52 -13.32
N PHE A 34 -20.70 9.96 -14.21
CA PHE A 34 -19.70 8.96 -13.86
C PHE A 34 -18.32 9.28 -14.41
N ALA A 35 -17.29 8.76 -13.74
CA ALA A 35 -15.93 8.67 -14.27
C ALA A 35 -15.39 7.26 -14.07
N THR A 36 -14.52 6.80 -14.95
CA THR A 36 -13.92 5.48 -14.83
C THR A 36 -12.51 5.43 -15.40
N PHE A 37 -11.70 4.51 -14.86
CA PHE A 37 -10.45 4.09 -15.46
C PHE A 37 -10.24 2.60 -15.28
N ASN A 38 -9.45 2.00 -16.17
CA ASN A 38 -9.00 0.62 -16.03
C ASN A 38 -7.81 0.58 -15.08
N THR A 39 -7.95 -0.13 -13.96
CA THR A 39 -6.93 -0.12 -12.90
C THR A 39 -5.67 -0.86 -13.27
N GLY A 40 -5.59 -1.55 -14.40
CA GLY A 40 -4.47 -2.42 -14.76
C GLY A 40 -4.32 -3.65 -13.89
N LEU A 41 -5.18 -3.84 -12.89
CA LEU A 41 -5.31 -5.06 -12.12
C LEU A 41 -6.32 -5.99 -12.79
N VAL A 42 -6.20 -7.28 -12.49
CA VAL A 42 -7.14 -8.31 -12.94
C VAL A 42 -7.58 -9.15 -11.76
N ASP A 43 -8.76 -9.75 -11.88
CA ASP A 43 -9.27 -10.71 -10.90
C ASP A 43 -8.58 -12.09 -11.04
N LYS A 44 -9.07 -13.10 -10.30
CA LYS A 44 -8.53 -14.48 -10.38
C LYS A 44 -8.76 -15.16 -11.74
N TYR A 45 -9.74 -14.70 -12.51
CA TYR A 45 -10.03 -15.19 -13.86
C TYR A 45 -9.39 -14.34 -14.96
N TYR A 46 -8.49 -13.41 -14.58
CA TYR A 46 -7.81 -12.49 -15.49
C TYR A 46 -8.75 -11.47 -16.15
N GLU A 47 -9.91 -11.20 -15.56
CA GLU A 47 -10.81 -10.15 -16.01
C GLU A 47 -10.33 -8.78 -15.51
N PRO A 48 -10.27 -7.74 -16.36
CA PRO A 48 -9.83 -6.41 -15.96
C PRO A 48 -10.72 -5.79 -14.88
N ILE A 49 -10.08 -5.22 -13.86
CA ILE A 49 -10.75 -4.49 -12.79
C ILE A 49 -10.76 -3.01 -13.14
N PHE A 50 -11.94 -2.40 -13.13
CA PHE A 50 -12.16 -0.97 -13.34
C PHE A 50 -12.53 -0.29 -12.03
N ALA A 51 -12.11 0.96 -11.87
CA ALA A 51 -12.62 1.82 -10.81
C ALA A 51 -13.74 2.69 -11.38
N LEU A 52 -14.92 2.64 -10.78
CA LEU A 52 -16.07 3.47 -11.14
C LEU A 52 -16.26 4.55 -10.08
N PHE A 53 -16.38 5.79 -10.53
CA PHE A 53 -16.62 6.95 -9.69
C PHE A 53 -17.95 7.58 -10.09
N LYS A 54 -18.66 8.09 -9.09
CA LYS A 54 -19.87 8.89 -9.28
C LYS A 54 -19.56 10.35 -9.01
N LYS A 55 -20.29 11.26 -9.63
CA LYS A 55 -20.17 12.69 -9.35
C LYS A 55 -20.51 12.95 -7.88
N SER A 56 -19.60 13.63 -7.20
CA SER A 56 -19.77 14.02 -5.81
C SER A 56 -20.95 14.97 -5.65
N LYS A 57 -21.68 14.83 -4.55
CA LYS A 57 -22.70 15.81 -4.14
C LYS A 57 -22.10 16.99 -3.37
N THR A 58 -20.84 16.88 -2.96
CA THR A 58 -20.12 17.91 -2.20
C THR A 58 -19.10 18.65 -3.08
N MET A 59 -19.00 19.96 -2.94
CA MET A 59 -18.09 20.82 -3.73
C MET A 59 -16.59 20.61 -3.41
N ARG A 60 -16.23 19.70 -2.50
CA ARG A 60 -14.83 19.48 -2.07
C ARG A 60 -14.01 18.64 -3.07
N GLN A 61 -14.65 17.74 -3.79
CA GLN A 61 -14.02 16.88 -4.80
C GLN A 61 -15.06 16.56 -5.87
N GLN A 62 -14.68 16.48 -7.14
CA GLN A 62 -15.64 16.28 -8.25
C GLN A 62 -16.19 14.85 -8.32
N TRP A 63 -15.37 13.86 -7.97
CA TRP A 63 -15.66 12.43 -8.14
C TRP A 63 -15.49 11.69 -6.81
N GLU A 64 -16.45 10.84 -6.47
CA GLU A 64 -16.42 9.93 -5.33
C GLU A 64 -16.30 8.50 -5.85
N LEU A 65 -15.37 7.71 -5.30
CA LEU A 65 -15.25 6.29 -5.64
C LEU A 65 -16.57 5.60 -5.32
N SER A 66 -17.18 5.00 -6.34
CA SER A 66 -18.40 4.22 -6.20
C SER A 66 -18.08 2.76 -5.91
N ASP A 67 -17.28 2.11 -6.77
CA ASP A 67 -16.88 0.71 -6.58
C ASP A 67 -15.72 0.29 -7.50
N PHE A 68 -15.13 -0.88 -7.22
CA PHE A 68 -14.34 -1.66 -8.17
C PHE A 68 -15.21 -2.68 -8.87
N CYS A 69 -15.09 -2.80 -10.19
CA CYS A 69 -15.98 -3.67 -10.94
C CYS A 69 -15.30 -4.34 -12.13
N ILE A 70 -15.82 -5.50 -12.48
CA ILE A 70 -15.58 -6.18 -13.75
C ILE A 70 -16.70 -5.77 -14.70
N ALA A 71 -16.36 -5.45 -15.96
CA ALA A 71 -17.34 -4.99 -16.94
C ALA A 71 -18.52 -5.97 -17.08
N GLY A 72 -19.75 -5.47 -16.95
CA GLY A 72 -20.98 -6.28 -17.06
C GLY A 72 -21.38 -7.07 -15.81
N GLN A 73 -20.54 -7.10 -14.76
CA GLN A 73 -20.83 -7.79 -13.51
C GLN A 73 -21.39 -6.83 -12.45
N ASP A 74 -22.32 -7.33 -11.63
CA ASP A 74 -22.97 -6.58 -10.55
C ASP A 74 -23.55 -5.22 -10.98
N TRP A 75 -23.88 -4.35 -10.01
CA TRP A 75 -24.44 -3.04 -10.31
C TRP A 75 -23.39 -2.12 -10.97
N ALA A 76 -22.17 -2.06 -10.44
CA ALA A 76 -21.13 -1.15 -10.90
C ALA A 76 -20.64 -1.51 -12.31
N GLY A 77 -20.42 -2.80 -12.61
CA GLY A 77 -19.98 -3.24 -13.93
C GLY A 77 -21.06 -3.13 -14.99
N LYS A 78 -22.34 -3.34 -14.64
CA LYS A 78 -23.46 -3.02 -15.56
C LYS A 78 -23.57 -1.52 -15.82
N THR A 79 -23.34 -0.70 -14.79
CA THR A 79 -23.33 0.76 -14.93
C THR A 79 -22.19 1.22 -15.83
N LEU A 80 -20.99 0.66 -15.66
CA LEU A 80 -19.82 0.90 -16.51
C LEU A 80 -20.16 0.69 -18.00
N VAL A 81 -20.69 -0.49 -18.36
CA VAL A 81 -21.00 -0.83 -19.76
C VAL A 81 -22.14 0.03 -20.33
N ARG A 82 -23.08 0.49 -19.49
CA ARG A 82 -24.18 1.39 -19.92
C ARG A 82 -23.71 2.82 -20.17
N GLN A 83 -22.79 3.31 -19.35
CA GLN A 83 -22.34 4.71 -19.36
C GLN A 83 -21.23 4.96 -20.37
N PHE A 84 -20.39 3.95 -20.64
CA PHE A 84 -19.18 4.11 -21.46
C PHE A 84 -19.22 3.18 -22.68
N ILE A 85 -19.30 3.78 -23.87
CA ILE A 85 -19.29 3.06 -25.17
C ILE A 85 -17.90 2.47 -25.46
N LYS A 86 -16.84 3.24 -25.16
CA LYS A 86 -15.45 2.79 -25.23
C LYS A 86 -14.95 2.53 -23.82
N MET A 87 -14.16 1.47 -23.64
CA MET A 87 -13.50 1.21 -22.36
C MET A 87 -12.22 2.03 -22.21
N PRO A 88 -11.89 2.51 -21.00
CA PRO A 88 -10.63 3.21 -20.75
C PRO A 88 -9.46 2.26 -21.01
N GLU A 89 -8.38 2.82 -21.55
CA GLU A 89 -7.15 2.05 -21.70
C GLU A 89 -6.60 1.65 -20.33
N GLN A 90 -5.93 0.50 -20.29
CA GLN A 90 -5.26 0.01 -19.09
C GLN A 90 -4.33 1.08 -18.52
N ALA A 91 -4.44 1.35 -17.22
CA ALA A 91 -3.47 2.18 -16.53
C ALA A 91 -2.09 1.53 -16.61
N ASN A 92 -1.14 2.25 -17.22
CA ASN A 92 0.25 1.84 -17.27
C ASN A 92 0.98 2.48 -16.09
N TYR A 93 1.17 1.69 -15.05
CA TYR A 93 1.91 2.13 -13.87
C TYR A 93 3.39 2.33 -14.17
N PHE A 94 3.90 1.71 -15.23
CA PHE A 94 5.32 1.62 -15.55
C PHE A 94 5.58 1.89 -17.04
N SER A 95 6.65 2.61 -17.33
CA SER A 95 7.17 2.85 -18.68
C SER A 95 7.83 1.60 -19.29
N ASN A 96 8.28 0.67 -18.46
CA ASN A 96 8.90 -0.58 -18.85
C ASN A 96 8.37 -1.73 -17.98
N THR A 97 8.11 -2.90 -18.58
CA THR A 97 7.76 -4.14 -17.85
C THR A 97 8.81 -4.55 -16.82
N ALA A 98 10.06 -4.11 -16.99
CA ALA A 98 11.12 -4.29 -16.00
C ALA A 98 10.86 -3.54 -14.68
N ASP A 99 10.14 -2.42 -14.70
CA ASP A 99 9.87 -1.61 -13.51
C ASP A 99 8.69 -2.20 -12.69
N MET A 100 7.82 -3.01 -13.32
CA MET A 100 6.80 -3.82 -12.64
C MET A 100 7.41 -4.91 -11.78
N LEU A 101 8.58 -5.39 -12.16
CA LEU A 101 9.28 -6.44 -11.45
C LEU A 101 10.10 -5.78 -10.35
N TYR A 102 9.89 -6.21 -9.10
CA TYR A 102 10.86 -5.88 -8.06
C TYR A 102 12.23 -6.38 -8.54
N ASN A 103 13.13 -5.46 -8.90
CA ASN A 103 14.41 -5.81 -9.49
C ASN A 103 15.34 -6.35 -8.40
N THR A 104 15.29 -7.66 -8.22
CA THR A 104 16.06 -8.37 -7.18
C THR A 104 17.57 -8.32 -7.42
N SER A 105 18.00 -7.81 -8.57
CA SER A 105 19.40 -7.63 -8.94
C SER A 105 20.02 -6.38 -8.30
N VAL A 106 19.18 -5.45 -7.80
CA VAL A 106 19.62 -4.18 -7.17
C VAL A 106 19.93 -4.36 -5.67
N GLY A 107 19.64 -5.54 -5.10
CA GLY A 107 19.84 -5.86 -3.68
C GLY A 107 18.56 -5.79 -2.86
N GLU A 108 18.62 -6.31 -1.62
CA GLU A 108 17.48 -6.28 -0.69
C GLU A 108 17.27 -4.85 -0.11
N PRO A 109 16.03 -4.42 0.16
CA PRO A 109 15.78 -3.10 0.74
C PRO A 109 16.34 -3.05 2.18
N THR A 110 17.00 -1.95 2.53
CA THR A 110 17.39 -1.71 3.92
C THR A 110 16.20 -1.17 4.71
N LEU A 111 15.85 -1.81 5.82
CA LEU A 111 14.79 -1.36 6.72
C LEU A 111 15.27 -0.25 7.67
N ASP A 112 14.47 0.81 7.81
CA ASP A 112 14.67 1.83 8.85
C ASP A 112 13.99 1.36 10.15
N TYR A 113 14.71 0.60 10.97
CA TYR A 113 14.17 0.05 12.20
C TYR A 113 13.71 1.10 13.21
N GLN A 114 14.36 2.27 13.25
CA GLN A 114 13.95 3.35 14.16
C GLN A 114 12.58 3.86 13.73
N HIS A 115 12.39 4.13 12.44
CA HIS A 115 11.11 4.61 11.94
C HIS A 115 10.00 3.55 12.04
N ILE A 116 10.35 2.29 11.84
CA ILE A 116 9.41 1.17 11.83
C ILE A 116 8.97 0.78 13.25
N ILE A 117 9.94 0.56 14.14
CA ILE A 117 9.72 -0.04 15.46
C ILE A 117 9.38 1.02 16.51
N VAL A 118 9.88 2.24 16.36
CA VAL A 118 9.70 3.31 17.37
C VAL A 118 8.67 4.33 16.90
N ASP A 119 8.91 4.99 15.76
CA ASP A 119 8.08 6.13 15.34
C ASP A 119 6.68 5.72 14.86
N ASN A 120 6.53 4.51 14.31
CA ASN A 120 5.28 3.97 13.76
C ASN A 120 4.84 2.68 14.46
N THR A 121 5.12 2.55 15.76
CA THR A 121 4.72 1.39 16.57
C THR A 121 3.23 1.07 16.45
N ASP A 122 2.38 2.10 16.32
CA ASP A 122 0.93 2.01 16.16
C ASP A 122 0.46 1.31 14.88
N ARG A 123 1.36 1.14 13.90
CA ARG A 123 1.09 0.44 12.63
C ARG A 123 1.40 -1.05 12.68
N LEU A 124 2.09 -1.52 13.73
CA LEU A 124 2.38 -2.93 13.92
C LEU A 124 1.15 -3.67 14.49
N PRO A 125 0.94 -4.95 14.16
CA PRO A 125 -0.19 -5.70 14.69
C PRO A 125 -0.15 -5.78 16.22
N LEU A 126 -1.28 -5.56 16.89
CA LEU A 126 -1.35 -5.56 18.36
C LEU A 126 -0.89 -6.89 18.96
N ASN A 127 -1.38 -8.00 18.43
CA ASN A 127 -0.98 -9.34 18.84
C ASN A 127 0.51 -9.64 18.56
N PHE A 128 1.14 -8.92 17.63
CA PHE A 128 2.58 -9.01 17.40
C PHE A 128 3.34 -8.23 18.48
N LEU A 129 2.86 -7.04 18.85
CA LEU A 129 3.42 -6.23 19.95
C LEU A 129 3.26 -6.93 21.31
N GLU A 130 2.11 -7.55 21.58
CA GLU A 130 1.85 -8.31 22.80
C GLU A 130 2.82 -9.49 22.98
N LYS A 131 3.27 -10.11 21.87
CA LYS A 131 4.27 -11.18 21.90
C LYS A 131 5.71 -10.68 22.10
N ASN A 132 5.96 -9.40 21.88
CA ASN A 132 7.28 -8.77 21.95
C ASN A 132 7.24 -7.57 22.91
N LEU A 133 6.63 -7.75 24.09
CA LEU A 133 6.50 -6.70 25.09
C LEU A 133 7.88 -6.31 25.65
N PRO A 134 8.19 -5.00 25.73
CA PRO A 134 9.36 -4.54 26.47
C PRO A 134 9.24 -4.90 27.96
N GLU A 135 10.38 -5.14 28.59
CA GLU A 135 10.45 -5.41 30.03
C GLU A 135 9.79 -4.26 30.82
N ASN A 136 8.96 -4.62 31.80
CA ASN A 136 8.24 -3.67 32.68
C ASN A 136 7.28 -2.70 31.96
N PHE A 137 6.94 -2.92 30.69
CA PHE A 137 5.95 -2.10 30.01
C PHE A 137 4.53 -2.40 30.51
N VAL A 138 3.82 -1.38 30.97
CA VAL A 138 2.44 -1.51 31.45
C VAL A 138 1.48 -1.46 30.26
N VAL A 139 0.84 -2.59 29.96
CA VAL A 139 -0.18 -2.69 28.91
C VAL A 139 -1.48 -2.06 29.40
N GLU A 140 -2.05 -1.21 28.57
CA GLU A 140 -3.30 -0.51 28.85
C GLU A 140 -4.37 -0.88 27.80
N ASP A 141 -5.64 -0.85 28.20
CA ASP A 141 -6.77 -1.14 27.31
C ASP A 141 -6.99 0.01 26.32
N ILE A 142 -6.46 -0.15 25.11
CA ILE A 142 -6.55 0.86 24.04
C ILE A 142 -7.95 1.02 23.46
N THR A 143 -8.90 0.12 23.75
CA THR A 143 -10.27 0.17 23.16
C THR A 143 -11.09 1.32 23.71
N LYS A 144 -10.71 1.85 24.88
CA LYS A 144 -11.38 2.94 25.59
C LYS A 144 -10.66 4.29 25.44
N MET A 145 -9.53 4.33 24.74
CA MET A 145 -8.70 5.53 24.62
C MET A 145 -9.19 6.44 23.50
N ASP A 146 -9.14 7.75 23.73
CA ASP A 146 -9.22 8.73 22.65
C ASP A 146 -7.95 8.71 21.77
N TYR A 147 -8.01 9.42 20.65
CA TYR A 147 -6.90 9.50 19.68
C TYR A 147 -5.58 9.98 20.29
N GLN A 148 -5.62 11.03 21.12
CA GLN A 148 -4.43 11.65 21.69
C GLN A 148 -3.80 10.76 22.77
N THR A 149 -4.63 10.13 23.60
CA THR A 149 -4.22 9.16 24.60
C THR A 149 -3.59 7.93 23.94
N LYS A 150 -4.24 7.39 22.90
CA LYS A 150 -3.71 6.26 22.12
C LYS A 150 -2.38 6.59 21.45
N ARG A 151 -2.24 7.77 20.84
CA ARG A 151 -0.97 8.23 20.25
C ARG A 151 0.15 8.30 21.29
N SER A 152 -0.17 8.80 22.49
CA SER A 152 0.78 8.89 23.60
C SER A 152 1.19 7.52 24.13
N TYR A 153 0.25 6.57 24.19
CA TYR A 153 0.52 5.16 24.53
C TYR A 153 1.52 4.53 23.56
N PHE A 154 1.28 4.60 22.25
CA PHE A 154 2.20 4.01 21.26
C PHE A 154 3.55 4.69 21.20
N LYS A 155 3.62 6.01 21.47
CA LYS A 155 4.89 6.70 21.60
C LYS A 155 5.72 6.13 22.76
N ARG A 156 5.13 5.97 23.94
CA ARG A 156 5.80 5.33 25.09
C ARG A 156 6.18 3.88 24.80
N PHE A 157 5.32 3.14 24.09
CA PHE A 157 5.60 1.76 23.68
C PHE A 157 6.85 1.70 22.80
N GLY A 158 6.93 2.54 21.77
CA GLY A 158 8.09 2.61 20.89
C GLY A 158 9.36 3.02 21.62
N GLU A 159 9.28 3.98 22.54
CA GLU A 159 10.41 4.38 23.39
C GLU A 159 10.86 3.22 24.30
N ALA A 160 9.92 2.50 24.93
CA ALA A 160 10.25 1.33 25.75
C ALA A 160 10.88 0.19 24.93
N LEU A 161 10.40 -0.07 23.72
CA LEU A 161 11.03 -1.01 22.79
C LEU A 161 12.45 -0.61 22.44
N LYS A 162 12.73 0.69 22.26
CA LYS A 162 14.06 1.18 21.91
C LYS A 162 15.08 0.91 23.02
N GLU A 163 14.66 1.03 24.28
CA GLU A 163 15.51 0.79 25.45
C GLU A 163 15.67 -0.72 25.74
N ASP A 164 14.67 -1.54 25.42
CA ASP A 164 14.75 -3.00 25.54
C ASP A 164 15.44 -3.64 24.32
N THR A 165 16.74 -3.92 24.48
CA THR A 165 17.56 -4.53 23.40
C THR A 165 17.04 -5.90 22.95
N GLN A 166 16.43 -6.70 23.83
CA GLN A 166 15.96 -8.04 23.50
C GLN A 166 14.67 -7.98 22.70
N ALA A 167 13.68 -7.21 23.17
CA ALA A 167 12.42 -7.00 22.47
C ALA A 167 12.66 -6.33 21.10
N PHE A 168 13.51 -5.30 21.06
CA PHE A 168 13.88 -4.63 19.81
C PHE A 168 14.50 -5.60 18.80
N ARG A 169 15.45 -6.44 19.24
CA ARG A 169 16.11 -7.42 18.37
C ARG A 169 15.12 -8.48 17.87
N ALA A 170 14.22 -8.97 18.72
CA ALA A 170 13.21 -9.93 18.30
C ALA A 170 12.29 -9.38 17.19
N ILE A 171 11.83 -8.13 17.33
CA ILE A 171 11.03 -7.46 16.30
C ILE A 171 11.84 -7.27 15.01
N LYS A 172 13.09 -6.80 15.13
CA LYS A 172 14.00 -6.63 14.00
C LYS A 172 14.20 -7.94 13.22
N ASP A 173 14.53 -9.03 13.91
CA ASP A 173 14.78 -10.32 13.29
C ASP A 173 13.52 -10.85 12.58
N ARG A 174 12.34 -10.60 13.15
CA ARG A 174 11.07 -10.96 12.49
C ARG A 174 10.79 -10.12 11.24
N LEU A 175 11.06 -8.82 11.28
CA LEU A 175 10.95 -7.94 10.11
C LEU A 175 11.88 -8.40 8.98
N ASP A 176 13.13 -8.74 9.31
CA ASP A 176 14.10 -9.28 8.35
C ASP A 176 13.60 -10.60 7.74
N ALA A 177 13.07 -11.51 8.56
CA ALA A 177 12.52 -12.78 8.08
C ALA A 177 11.30 -12.56 7.16
N ALA A 178 10.39 -11.65 7.54
CA ALA A 178 9.20 -11.31 6.78
C ALA A 178 9.56 -10.66 5.43
N LEU A 179 10.55 -9.77 5.41
CA LEU A 179 11.06 -9.15 4.19
C LEU A 179 11.65 -10.19 3.23
N LYS A 180 12.49 -11.10 3.73
CA LYS A 180 13.06 -12.19 2.93
C LYS A 180 11.96 -13.08 2.33
N LEU A 181 10.92 -13.38 3.10
CA LEU A 181 9.77 -14.14 2.61
C LEU A 181 8.98 -13.38 1.55
N ALA A 182 8.72 -12.09 1.76
CA ALA A 182 8.05 -11.23 0.80
C ALA A 182 8.82 -11.14 -0.53
N ILE A 183 10.14 -10.95 -0.48
CA ILE A 183 11.00 -10.94 -1.67
C ILE A 183 10.93 -12.28 -2.41
N LYS A 184 10.95 -13.42 -1.70
CA LYS A 184 10.77 -14.75 -2.32
C LYS A 184 9.41 -14.89 -3.01
N ARG A 185 8.34 -14.39 -2.39
CA ARG A 185 6.98 -14.43 -2.96
C ARG A 185 6.87 -13.57 -4.21
N VAL A 186 7.43 -12.36 -4.18
CA VAL A 186 7.46 -11.46 -5.33
C VAL A 186 8.31 -12.04 -6.46
N LYS A 187 9.42 -12.72 -6.15
CA LYS A 187 10.21 -13.49 -7.13
C LYS A 187 9.40 -14.58 -7.82
N TRP A 188 8.58 -15.32 -7.06
CA TRP A 188 7.80 -16.45 -7.58
C TRP A 188 6.53 -16.00 -8.31
N ASN A 189 5.91 -14.90 -7.87
CA ASN A 189 4.72 -14.32 -8.47
C ASN A 189 4.79 -12.79 -8.38
N TYR A 190 5.22 -12.16 -9.47
CA TYR A 190 5.38 -10.71 -9.57
C TYR A 190 4.09 -9.92 -9.28
N LYS A 191 2.91 -10.54 -9.39
CA LYS A 191 1.62 -9.91 -9.05
C LYS A 191 1.41 -9.68 -7.55
N THR A 192 2.30 -10.19 -6.70
CA THR A 192 2.19 -10.04 -5.23
C THR A 192 2.75 -8.72 -4.70
N ALA A 193 3.55 -7.99 -5.49
CA ALA A 193 3.94 -6.62 -5.18
C ALA A 193 2.89 -5.65 -5.70
N ILE A 194 2.36 -4.78 -4.85
CA ILE A 194 1.31 -3.83 -5.24
C ILE A 194 1.98 -2.52 -5.68
N PRO A 195 1.84 -2.09 -6.94
CA PRO A 195 2.38 -0.79 -7.37
C PRO A 195 1.64 0.36 -6.70
N MET A 196 2.39 1.36 -6.25
CA MET A 196 1.89 2.59 -5.64
C MET A 196 2.59 3.80 -6.27
N TYR A 197 1.82 4.82 -6.63
CA TYR A 197 2.35 6.09 -7.10
C TYR A 197 2.45 7.12 -5.97
N PHE A 198 3.62 7.78 -5.84
CA PHE A 198 3.86 8.87 -4.90
C PHE A 198 3.87 10.23 -5.63
N PRO A 199 2.79 11.05 -5.54
CA PRO A 199 2.68 12.28 -6.33
C PRO A 199 3.63 13.39 -5.92
N THR A 200 4.02 13.43 -4.64
CA THR A 200 4.94 14.44 -4.11
C THR A 200 6.33 14.33 -4.72
N LYS A 201 6.74 13.12 -5.10
CA LYS A 201 8.04 12.82 -5.72
C LYS A 201 7.93 12.44 -7.20
N ASN A 202 6.72 12.25 -7.72
CA ASN A 202 6.46 11.71 -9.06
C ASN A 202 7.19 10.37 -9.32
N ILE A 203 7.23 9.49 -8.32
CA ILE A 203 7.88 8.17 -8.43
C ILE A 203 6.88 7.04 -8.23
N MET A 204 7.20 5.91 -8.86
CA MET A 204 6.55 4.63 -8.62
C MET A 204 7.30 3.85 -7.54
N SER A 205 6.55 3.31 -6.60
CA SER A 205 7.03 2.45 -5.53
C SER A 205 6.28 1.14 -5.57
N LEU A 206 6.87 0.10 -4.99
CA LEU A 206 6.22 -1.19 -4.79
C LEU A 206 5.91 -1.36 -3.30
N LEU A 207 4.74 -1.93 -3.01
CA LEU A 207 4.42 -2.42 -1.68
C LEU A 207 4.76 -3.90 -1.58
N LEU A 208 5.63 -4.24 -0.64
CA LEU A 208 5.91 -5.62 -0.28
C LEU A 208 5.00 -6.05 0.88
N PRO A 209 4.15 -7.08 0.69
CA PRO A 209 3.32 -7.59 1.77
C PRO A 209 4.18 -8.35 2.79
N LEU A 210 4.25 -7.85 4.02
CA LEU A 210 4.96 -8.50 5.12
C LEU A 210 3.99 -9.27 6.01
N ALA A 211 4.35 -10.50 6.31
CA ALA A 211 3.67 -11.39 7.24
C ALA A 211 4.48 -11.44 8.54
N LEU A 212 3.96 -10.87 9.62
CA LEU A 212 4.64 -10.77 10.92
C LEU A 212 4.13 -11.78 11.94
N VAL A 213 2.84 -12.11 11.93
CA VAL A 213 2.23 -13.01 12.93
C VAL A 213 2.16 -14.43 12.42
N ASP A 214 1.64 -14.61 11.21
CA ASP A 214 1.46 -15.89 10.53
C ASP A 214 1.99 -15.72 9.11
N ASP A 215 2.91 -16.57 8.68
CA ASP A 215 3.51 -16.48 7.36
C ASP A 215 2.45 -16.51 6.25
N ASN A 216 1.29 -17.14 6.44
CA ASN A 216 0.21 -17.21 5.45
C ASN A 216 -0.69 -15.98 5.40
N LYS A 217 -0.55 -15.04 6.35
CA LYS A 217 -1.39 -13.85 6.44
C LYS A 217 -0.54 -12.58 6.33
N VAL A 218 -0.92 -11.69 5.43
CA VAL A 218 -0.28 -10.37 5.30
C VAL A 218 -0.80 -9.48 6.42
N ASP A 219 0.13 -8.88 7.17
CA ASP A 219 -0.19 -8.00 8.29
C ASP A 219 0.05 -6.53 7.95
N ILE A 220 1.17 -6.22 7.28
CA ILE A 220 1.56 -4.86 6.92
C ILE A 220 2.15 -4.82 5.51
N ALA A 221 2.19 -3.63 4.90
CA ALA A 221 2.77 -3.40 3.59
C ALA A 221 3.96 -2.44 3.67
N LEU A 222 5.13 -2.90 3.26
CA LEU A 222 6.37 -2.14 3.22
C LEU A 222 6.48 -1.38 1.90
N VAL A 223 6.57 -0.05 1.95
CA VAL A 223 6.86 0.75 0.75
C VAL A 223 8.34 0.63 0.39
N THR A 224 8.63 0.14 -0.81
CA THR A 224 9.97 0.20 -1.40
C THR A 224 10.00 1.25 -2.50
N GLU A 225 10.87 2.25 -2.38
CA GLU A 225 11.18 3.14 -3.50
C GLU A 225 12.15 2.41 -4.43
N LEU A 226 11.82 2.34 -5.72
CA LEU A 226 12.79 1.92 -6.73
C LEU A 226 13.89 2.97 -6.77
N GLY A 227 15.11 2.58 -6.41
CA GLY A 227 16.27 3.43 -6.59
C GLY A 227 16.40 3.76 -8.06
N LEU A 228 16.09 5.01 -8.44
CA LEU A 228 16.47 5.56 -9.72
C LEU A 228 17.98 5.44 -9.80
N THR A 229 18.46 4.41 -10.49
CA THR A 229 19.86 4.37 -10.89
C THR A 229 19.95 5.45 -11.96
N GLN A 230 20.44 6.63 -11.59
CA GLN A 230 20.84 7.62 -12.58
C GLN A 230 21.94 6.96 -13.40
N VAL A 231 21.59 6.53 -14.61
CA VAL A 231 22.60 6.26 -15.63
C VAL A 231 23.05 7.63 -16.11
N SER A 232 24.06 8.17 -15.43
CA SER A 232 24.85 9.27 -15.97
C SER A 232 25.70 8.72 -17.12
N HIS A 233 25.40 9.17 -18.33
CA HIS A 233 26.38 9.30 -19.40
C HIS A 233 26.81 10.76 -19.49
#